data_AF-A0A3B9M867-F1
#
_entry.id   AF-A0A3B9M867-F1
#
_cell.length_a   1.000
_cell.length_b   1.000
_cell.length_c   1.000
_cell.angle_alpha   90.00
_cell.angle_beta   90.00
_cell.angle_gamma   90.00
#
_symmetry.space_group_name_H-M   'P 1'
#
loop_
_entity.id
_entity.type
_entity.pdbx_description
1 polymer ?
#
loop_
_entity_poly.entity_id
_entity_poly.type
_entity_poly.pdbx_seq_one_letter_code
_entity_poly.pdbx_strand_id
1 'polypeptide(L)'
;SRRALYEKRPVVVNSVIENPNPSNGYDWELDWPAILYVPVGEFGQRPVGLLTVGCRRDHWYSEADVHYAGSLGVTLAPMVEALRRPLGRLNPTESEVAQLLSYGLSESEIARAIKVPERKAKIIVDDVARKLRIVSLEVALSLPAVPARRRELRL
;
A
#
# COMPACT_ATOMS: atom_id res chain seq x y z
N SER A 1 -2.91 5.07 13.47
CA SER A 1 -3.80 4.90 12.29
C SER A 1 -5.23 5.45 12.45
N ARG A 2 -6.06 4.96 13.38
CA ARG A 2 -7.52 5.30 13.47
C ARG A 2 -7.85 6.79 13.55
N ARG A 3 -7.04 7.57 14.27
CA ARG A 3 -7.23 9.01 14.44
C ARG A 3 -7.12 9.79 13.12
N ALA A 4 -6.16 9.45 12.26
CA ALA A 4 -5.99 10.09 10.94
C ALA A 4 -7.22 9.89 10.03
N LEU A 5 -7.82 8.70 10.07
CA LEU A 5 -9.02 8.39 9.29
C LEU A 5 -10.27 9.11 9.83
N TYR A 6 -10.42 9.17 11.16
CA TYR A 6 -11.55 9.85 11.80
C TYR A 6 -11.48 11.37 11.61
N GLU A 7 -10.31 11.96 11.86
CA GLU A 7 -10.10 13.40 11.72
C GLU A 7 -9.90 13.84 10.26
N LYS A 8 -9.78 12.88 9.33
CA LYS A 8 -9.57 13.11 7.89
C LYS A 8 -8.37 14.01 7.60
N ARG A 9 -7.31 13.88 8.40
CA ARG A 9 -6.07 14.66 8.25
C ARG A 9 -4.84 13.83 8.62
N PRO A 10 -3.66 14.21 8.11
CA PRO A 10 -2.41 13.59 8.52
C PRO A 10 -2.18 13.63 10.04
N VAL A 11 -1.61 12.56 10.59
CA VAL A 11 -1.23 12.45 12.00
C VAL A 11 0.16 11.85 12.11
N VAL A 12 1.05 12.56 12.80
CA VAL A 12 2.37 12.06 13.18
C VAL A 12 2.30 11.42 14.56
N VAL A 13 2.94 10.27 14.73
CA VAL A 13 3.12 9.55 15.98
C VAL A 13 4.60 9.23 16.12
N ASN A 14 5.22 9.70 17.19
CA ASN A 14 6.58 9.34 17.54
C ASN A 14 6.54 8.49 18.82
N SER A 15 7.25 7.36 18.84
CA SER A 15 7.53 6.61 20.05
C SER A 15 8.83 7.14 20.65
N VAL A 16 8.84 7.34 21.97
CA VAL A 16 10.04 7.75 22.72
C VAL A 16 10.86 6.51 23.15
N ILE A 17 10.39 5.32 22.80
CA ILE A 17 10.97 4.04 23.24
C ILE A 17 11.63 3.40 22.03
N GLU A 18 12.96 3.33 22.04
CA GLU A 18 13.71 2.49 21.12
C GLU A 18 13.40 1.03 21.43
N ASN A 19 12.86 0.29 20.46
CA ASN A 19 12.73 -1.16 20.56
C ASN A 19 14.03 -1.80 20.05
N PRO A 20 14.91 -2.33 20.91
CA PRO A 20 16.18 -2.93 20.48
C PRO A 20 15.98 -4.24 19.71
N ASN A 21 14.80 -4.86 19.79
CA ASN A 21 14.45 -6.10 19.10
C ASN A 21 13.21 -5.87 18.23
N PRO A 22 13.38 -5.54 16.93
CA PRO A 22 12.25 -5.39 16.02
C PRO A 22 11.44 -6.69 15.96
N SER A 23 10.13 -6.55 16.04
CA SER A 23 9.15 -7.62 16.04
C SER A 23 9.13 -8.27 14.65
N ASN A 24 9.45 -9.55 14.54
CA ASN A 24 9.23 -10.31 13.29
C ASN A 24 7.72 -10.63 13.05
N GLY A 25 6.80 -9.84 13.61
CA GLY A 25 5.36 -10.14 13.73
C GLY A 25 4.43 -9.05 13.20
N TYR A 26 3.13 -9.17 13.49
CA TYR A 26 2.06 -8.27 13.05
C TYR A 26 2.12 -6.86 13.70
N ASP A 27 2.90 -6.70 14.76
CA ASP A 27 3.08 -5.43 15.48
C ASP A 27 4.23 -4.59 14.91
N TRP A 28 4.38 -4.62 13.58
CA TRP A 28 5.40 -3.85 12.88
C TRP A 28 5.33 -2.36 13.19
N GLU A 29 4.17 -1.81 13.57
CA GLU A 29 4.04 -0.40 13.96
C GLU A 29 4.90 -0.06 15.21
N LEU A 30 5.26 -1.04 16.04
CA LEU A 30 6.13 -0.85 17.20
C LEU A 30 7.62 -0.80 16.83
N ASP A 31 7.98 -1.18 15.61
CA ASP A 31 9.38 -1.22 15.15
C ASP A 31 9.84 0.11 14.55
N TRP A 32 8.95 1.11 14.46
CA TRP A 32 9.20 2.37 13.76
C TRP A 32 9.04 3.52 14.75
N PRO A 33 10.15 4.13 15.19
CA PRO A 33 10.14 5.24 16.15
C PRO A 33 9.32 6.45 15.71
N ALA A 34 9.16 6.66 14.41
CA ALA A 34 8.35 7.75 13.87
C ALA A 34 7.44 7.26 12.75
N ILE A 35 6.13 7.47 12.88
CA ILE A 35 5.12 7.09 11.90
C ILE A 35 4.25 8.29 11.55
N LEU A 36 4.09 8.54 10.25
CA LEU A 36 3.16 9.48 9.66
C LEU A 36 2.02 8.70 8.99
N TYR A 37 0.81 8.91 9.49
CA TYR A 37 -0.43 8.38 8.92
C TYR A 37 -1.10 9.46 8.08
N VAL A 38 -1.43 9.16 6.84
CA VAL A 38 -2.11 10.08 5.92
C VAL A 38 -3.36 9.42 5.33
N PRO A 39 -4.55 10.04 5.46
CA PRO A 39 -5.73 9.54 4.77
C PRO A 39 -5.54 9.60 3.25
N VAL A 40 -5.89 8.51 2.56
CA VAL A 40 -5.94 8.48 1.09
C VAL A 40 -7.36 8.79 0.67
N GLY A 41 -7.55 9.88 -0.08
CA GLY A 41 -8.85 10.40 -0.46
C GLY A 41 -8.85 11.93 -0.54
N GLU A 42 -9.90 12.50 -1.11
CA GLU A 42 -10.07 13.95 -1.15
C GLU A 42 -10.22 14.55 0.25
N PHE A 43 -9.73 15.77 0.43
CA PHE A 43 -9.84 16.50 1.69
C PHE A 43 -11.31 16.68 2.11
N GLY A 44 -11.61 16.39 3.37
CA GLY A 44 -12.96 16.50 3.93
C GLY A 44 -13.90 15.34 3.56
N GLN A 45 -13.58 14.54 2.54
CA GLN A 45 -14.35 13.36 2.17
C GLN A 45 -14.03 12.15 3.06
N ARG A 46 -14.82 11.08 2.93
CA ARG A 46 -14.51 9.82 3.61
C ARG A 46 -13.27 9.20 2.93
N PRO A 47 -12.15 8.98 3.66
CA PRO A 47 -10.97 8.38 3.07
C PRO A 47 -11.28 6.98 2.50
N VAL A 48 -10.68 6.68 1.35
CA VAL A 48 -10.77 5.37 0.68
C VAL A 48 -9.63 4.43 1.08
N GLY A 49 -8.60 4.95 1.75
CA GLY A 49 -7.49 4.18 2.28
C GLY A 49 -6.64 4.96 3.29
N LEU A 50 -5.50 4.38 3.65
CA LEU A 50 -4.51 4.97 4.55
C LEU A 50 -3.12 4.75 3.98
N LEU A 51 -2.35 5.82 3.84
CA LEU A 51 -0.92 5.79 3.58
C LEU A 51 -0.19 5.86 4.92
N THR A 52 0.72 4.92 5.15
CA THR A 52 1.58 4.93 6.33
C THR A 52 3.03 5.06 5.88
N VAL A 53 3.69 6.13 6.34
CA VAL A 53 5.12 6.36 6.15
C VAL A 53 5.77 6.22 7.51
N GLY A 54 6.71 5.31 7.65
CA GLY A 54 7.48 5.23 8.88
C GLY A 54 8.96 5.54 8.64
N CYS A 55 9.65 5.88 9.72
CA CYS A 55 11.10 5.93 9.79
C CYS A 55 11.59 4.98 10.88
N ARG A 56 12.59 4.16 10.55
CA ARG A 56 13.25 3.24 11.51
C ARG A 56 14.29 3.91 12.41
N ARG A 57 14.61 5.17 12.11
CA ARG A 57 15.49 6.01 12.92
C ARG A 57 14.64 7.00 13.67
N ASP A 58 15.21 7.54 14.74
CA ASP A 58 14.64 8.73 15.36
C ASP A 58 14.53 9.85 14.32
N HIS A 59 13.30 10.33 14.11
CA HIS A 59 12.96 11.26 13.04
C HIS A 59 11.76 12.11 13.42
N TRP A 60 11.86 13.40 13.14
CA TRP A 60 10.75 14.33 13.21
C TRP A 60 10.34 14.71 11.81
N TYR A 61 9.15 14.27 11.40
CA TYR A 61 8.53 14.74 10.17
C TYR A 61 8.29 16.24 10.27
N SER A 62 8.84 16.99 9.32
CA SER A 62 8.61 18.42 9.20
C SER A 62 7.20 18.70 8.65
N GLU A 63 6.76 19.95 8.76
CA GLU A 63 5.50 20.38 8.14
C GLU A 63 5.49 20.15 6.62
N ALA A 64 6.65 20.32 5.97
CA ALA A 64 6.81 20.05 4.54
C ALA A 64 6.61 18.56 4.22
N ASP A 65 7.14 17.65 5.05
CA ASP A 65 6.95 16.21 4.89
C ASP A 65 5.48 15.83 5.04
N VAL A 66 4.80 16.40 6.04
CA VAL A 66 3.37 16.18 6.28
C VAL A 66 2.52 16.68 5.10
N HIS A 67 2.83 17.87 4.58
CA HIS A 67 2.12 18.43 3.43
C HIS A 67 2.36 17.63 2.14
N TYR A 68 3.60 17.22 1.91
CA TYR A 68 3.96 16.39 0.77
C TYR A 68 3.25 15.03 0.82
N ALA A 69 3.29 14.35 1.97
CA ALA A 69 2.60 13.09 2.15
C ALA A 69 1.07 13.24 2.01
N GLY A 70 0.49 14.34 2.51
CA GLY A 70 -0.91 14.70 2.29
C GLY A 70 -1.26 14.81 0.80
N SER A 71 -0.41 15.49 0.02
CA SER A 71 -0.57 15.62 -1.44
C SER A 71 -0.45 14.28 -2.16
N LEU A 72 0.44 13.40 -1.69
CA LEU A 72 0.51 12.01 -2.17
C LEU A 72 -0.77 11.25 -1.84
N GLY A 73 -1.33 11.40 -0.64
CA GLY A 73 -2.59 10.77 -0.24
C GLY A 73 -3.76 11.11 -1.17
N VAL A 74 -3.84 12.37 -1.62
CA VAL A 74 -4.83 12.79 -2.63
C VAL A 74 -4.51 12.17 -4.00
N THR A 75 -3.25 12.23 -4.43
CA THR A 75 -2.81 11.74 -5.75
C THR A 75 -3.02 10.23 -5.91
N LEU A 76 -2.88 9.47 -4.83
CA LEU A 76 -3.05 8.01 -4.82
C LEU A 76 -4.52 7.59 -4.78
N ALA A 77 -5.45 8.49 -4.46
CA ALA A 77 -6.85 8.14 -4.25
C ALA A 77 -7.51 7.42 -5.43
N PRO A 78 -7.38 7.89 -6.69
CA PRO A 78 -7.99 7.19 -7.84
C PRO A 78 -7.45 5.77 -8.01
N MET A 79 -6.15 5.56 -7.77
CA MET A 79 -5.52 4.24 -7.86
C MET A 79 -6.04 3.31 -6.76
N VAL A 80 -6.12 3.79 -5.52
CA VAL A 80 -6.63 3.01 -4.39
C VAL A 80 -8.12 2.68 -4.56
N GLU A 81 -8.90 3.61 -5.09
CA GLU A 81 -10.31 3.40 -5.37
C GLU A 81 -10.54 2.35 -6.48
N ALA A 82 -9.75 2.41 -7.55
CA ALA A 82 -9.78 1.41 -8.61
C ALA A 82 -9.37 0.00 -8.10
N LEU A 83 -8.43 -0.09 -7.16
CA LEU A 83 -8.02 -1.36 -6.53
C LEU A 83 -9.04 -1.93 -5.54
N ARG A 84 -9.87 -1.07 -4.93
CA ARG A 84 -10.78 -1.48 -3.85
C ARG A 84 -11.80 -2.55 -4.26
N ARG A 85 -12.44 -2.39 -5.42
CA ARG A 85 -13.44 -3.36 -5.92
C ARG A 85 -12.83 -4.72 -6.30
N PRO A 86 -11.73 -4.77 -7.09
CA PRO A 86 -11.04 -6.01 -7.43
C PRO A 86 -10.55 -6.78 -6.22
N LEU A 87 -9.91 -6.11 -5.25
CA LEU A 87 -9.46 -6.75 -4.01
C LEU A 87 -10.65 -7.28 -3.21
N GLY A 88 -11.78 -6.56 -3.21
CA GLY A 88 -13.03 -7.04 -2.58
C GLY A 88 -13.70 -8.23 -3.28
N ARG A 89 -13.30 -8.58 -4.51
CA ARG A 89 -13.79 -9.77 -5.23
C ARG A 89 -12.93 -11.01 -4.99
N LEU A 90 -11.74 -10.85 -4.40
CA LEU A 90 -10.88 -11.97 -4.07
C LEU A 90 -11.47 -12.72 -2.87
N ASN A 91 -11.59 -14.04 -2.99
CA ASN A 91 -11.88 -14.87 -1.83
C ASN A 91 -10.64 -14.94 -0.90
N PRO A 92 -10.76 -15.52 0.33
CA PRO A 92 -9.63 -15.56 1.27
C PRO A 92 -8.37 -16.24 0.70
N THR A 93 -8.53 -17.34 -0.03
CA THR A 93 -7.41 -18.06 -0.66
C THR A 93 -6.79 -17.26 -1.81
N GLU A 94 -7.61 -16.60 -2.62
CA GLU A 94 -7.13 -15.70 -3.68
C GLU A 94 -6.40 -14.47 -3.11
N SER A 95 -6.85 -13.97 -1.97
CA SER A 95 -6.19 -12.86 -1.26
C SER A 95 -4.81 -13.28 -0.74
N GLU A 96 -4.72 -14.48 -0.16
CA GLU A 96 -3.45 -15.08 0.26
C GLU A 96 -2.50 -15.27 -0.94
N VAL A 97 -2.99 -15.81 -2.06
CA VAL A 97 -2.21 -15.96 -3.29
C VAL A 97 -1.75 -14.61 -3.85
N ALA A 98 -2.61 -13.59 -3.86
CA ALA A 98 -2.25 -12.24 -4.27
C ALA A 98 -1.13 -11.65 -3.40
N GLN A 99 -1.17 -11.91 -2.09
CA GLN A 99 -0.11 -11.50 -1.18
C GLN A 99 1.21 -12.22 -1.48
N LEU A 100 1.20 -13.54 -1.68
CA LEU A 100 2.40 -14.31 -2.02
C LEU A 100 3.01 -13.89 -3.36
N LEU A 101 2.16 -13.56 -4.36
CA LEU A 101 2.61 -12.98 -5.62
C LEU A 101 3.29 -11.63 -5.42
N SER A 102 2.80 -10.79 -4.49
CA SER A 102 3.42 -9.49 -4.19
C SER A 102 4.81 -9.61 -3.54
N TYR A 103 5.08 -10.72 -2.86
CA TYR A 103 6.40 -11.07 -2.35
C TYR A 103 7.32 -11.70 -3.42
N GLY A 104 6.82 -11.89 -4.65
CA GLY A 104 7.60 -12.42 -5.77
C GLY A 104 7.78 -13.93 -5.77
N LEU A 105 6.93 -14.67 -5.03
CA LEU A 105 7.01 -16.14 -5.01
C LEU A 105 6.56 -16.74 -6.36
N SER A 106 7.21 -17.84 -6.74
CA SER A 106 6.83 -18.66 -7.90
C SER A 106 5.56 -19.48 -7.65
N GLU A 107 4.90 -19.94 -8.72
CA GLU A 107 3.71 -20.80 -8.63
C GLU A 107 3.95 -22.06 -7.79
N SER A 108 5.14 -22.66 -7.88
CA SER A 108 5.52 -23.83 -7.08
C SER A 108 5.69 -23.51 -5.59
N GLU A 109 6.23 -22.33 -5.26
CA GLU A 109 6.36 -21.89 -3.87
C GLU A 109 5.00 -21.53 -3.28
N ILE A 110 4.14 -20.90 -4.08
CA ILE A 110 2.75 -20.62 -3.72
C ILE A 110 1.98 -21.92 -3.46
N ALA A 111 2.11 -22.92 -4.33
CA ALA A 111 1.46 -24.23 -4.17
C ALA A 111 1.84 -24.89 -2.84
N ARG A 112 3.12 -24.82 -2.47
CA ARG A 112 3.64 -25.32 -1.18
C ARG A 112 3.09 -24.51 -0.01
N ALA A 113 3.07 -23.19 -0.11
CA ALA A 113 2.59 -22.30 0.94
C ALA A 113 1.11 -22.55 1.28
N ILE A 114 0.26 -22.64 0.26
CA ILE A 114 -1.19 -22.86 0.43
C ILE A 114 -1.59 -24.34 0.50
N LYS A 115 -0.61 -25.25 0.48
CA LYS A 115 -0.77 -26.72 0.59
C LYS A 115 -1.74 -27.32 -0.44
N VAL A 116 -1.62 -26.90 -1.70
CA VAL A 116 -2.42 -27.46 -2.82
C VAL A 116 -1.51 -27.99 -3.94
N PRO A 117 -2.02 -28.87 -4.82
CA PRO A 117 -1.26 -29.30 -5.99
C PRO A 117 -0.93 -28.14 -6.92
N GLU A 118 0.25 -28.16 -7.54
CA GLU A 118 0.75 -27.09 -8.43
C GLU A 118 -0.24 -26.72 -9.54
N ARG A 119 -0.90 -27.71 -10.16
CA ARG A 119 -1.95 -27.47 -11.17
C ARG A 119 -3.09 -26.60 -10.64
N LYS A 120 -3.49 -26.81 -9.39
CA LYS A 120 -4.55 -26.04 -8.74
C LYS A 120 -4.07 -24.64 -8.35
N ALA A 121 -2.83 -24.54 -7.85
CA ALA A 121 -2.22 -23.24 -7.55
C ALA A 121 -2.13 -22.37 -8.81
N LYS A 122 -1.72 -22.94 -9.94
CA LYS A 122 -1.65 -22.23 -11.23
C LYS A 122 -3.00 -21.65 -11.65
N ILE A 123 -4.09 -22.43 -11.55
CA ILE A 123 -5.44 -21.94 -11.88
C ILE A 123 -5.82 -20.74 -11.00
N ILE A 124 -5.50 -20.79 -9.70
CA ILE A 124 -5.80 -19.70 -8.76
C ILE A 124 -4.94 -18.47 -9.09
N VAL A 125 -3.64 -18.65 -9.37
CA VAL A 125 -2.72 -17.59 -9.79
C VAL A 125 -3.22 -16.90 -11.06
N ASP A 126 -3.63 -17.67 -12.07
CA ASP A 126 -4.17 -17.14 -13.33
C ASP A 126 -5.47 -16.36 -13.11
N ASP A 127 -6.35 -16.82 -12.23
CA ASP A 127 -7.61 -16.13 -11.92
C ASP A 127 -7.38 -14.82 -11.14
N VAL A 128 -6.47 -14.85 -10.15
CA VAL A 128 -6.01 -13.66 -9.41
C VAL A 128 -5.38 -12.66 -10.38
N ALA A 129 -4.44 -13.11 -11.23
CA ALA A 129 -3.81 -12.25 -12.22
C ALA A 129 -4.82 -11.63 -13.17
N ARG A 130 -5.83 -12.39 -13.63
CA ARG A 130 -6.91 -11.87 -14.49
C ARG A 130 -7.72 -10.79 -13.77
N LYS A 131 -8.14 -11.03 -12.53
CA LYS A 131 -8.90 -10.07 -11.70
C LYS A 131 -8.10 -8.79 -11.45
N LEU A 132 -6.79 -8.90 -11.24
CA LEU A 132 -5.89 -7.76 -11.01
C LEU A 132 -5.48 -7.03 -12.31
N ARG A 133 -5.42 -7.70 -13.45
CA ARG A 133 -5.03 -7.10 -14.74
C ARG A 133 -6.11 -6.18 -15.31
N ILE A 134 -7.39 -6.47 -15.05
CA ILE A 134 -8.51 -5.55 -15.33
C ILE A 134 -8.27 -4.19 -14.64
N VAL A 135 -7.67 -4.23 -13.45
CA VAL A 135 -7.37 -3.05 -12.63
C VAL A 135 -6.23 -2.23 -13.18
N SER A 136 -5.16 -2.88 -13.65
CA SER A 136 -4.03 -2.17 -14.26
C SER A 136 -4.48 -1.32 -15.45
N LEU A 137 -5.49 -1.81 -16.20
CA LEU A 137 -6.09 -1.07 -17.32
C LEU A 137 -6.96 0.09 -16.83
N GLU A 138 -7.85 -0.14 -15.86
CA GLU A 138 -8.73 0.91 -15.30
C GLU A 138 -7.94 2.03 -14.58
N VAL A 139 -6.89 1.66 -13.84
CA VAL A 139 -5.96 2.61 -13.17
C VAL A 139 -5.19 3.42 -14.21
N ALA A 140 -4.64 2.77 -15.25
CA ALA A 140 -3.90 3.48 -16.30
C ALA A 140 -4.78 4.49 -17.05
N LEU A 141 -6.07 4.21 -17.20
CA LEU A 141 -7.04 5.13 -17.80
C LEU A 141 -7.50 6.25 -16.86
N SER A 142 -7.34 6.08 -15.54
CA SER A 142 -7.77 7.04 -14.51
C SER A 142 -6.66 7.98 -14.05
N LEU A 143 -5.40 7.65 -14.32
CA LEU A 143 -4.27 8.52 -14.03
C LEU A 143 -4.13 9.57 -15.15
N PRO A 144 -4.16 10.89 -14.85
CA PRO A 144 -3.81 11.88 -15.85
C PRO A 144 -2.38 11.62 -16.33
N ALA A 145 -2.17 11.60 -17.64
CA ALA A 145 -0.84 11.46 -18.23
C ALA A 145 0.04 12.59 -17.70
N VAL A 146 0.91 12.30 -16.73
CA VAL A 146 1.88 13.27 -16.24
C VAL A 146 2.87 13.47 -17.39
N PRO A 147 2.95 14.67 -18.00
CA PRO A 147 3.96 14.91 -19.01
C PRO A 147 5.32 14.75 -18.35
N ALA A 148 6.11 13.79 -18.84
CA ALA A 148 7.48 13.59 -18.40
C ALA A 148 8.26 14.87 -18.68
N ARG A 149 8.42 15.74 -17.68
CA ARG A 149 9.35 16.86 -17.74
C ARG A 149 10.76 16.26 -17.82
N ARG A 150 11.26 16.11 -19.04
CA ARG A 150 12.67 15.85 -19.33
C ARG A 150 13.46 16.99 -18.67
N ARG A 151 14.07 16.71 -17.52
CA ARG A 151 15.11 17.60 -16.98
C ARG A 151 16.29 17.47 -17.93
N GLU A 152 16.50 18.49 -18.75
CA GLU A 152 17.75 18.67 -19.46
C GLU A 152 18.85 18.83 -18.40
N LEU A 153 19.60 17.76 -18.16
CA LEU A 153 20.87 17.82 -17.45
C LEU A 153 21.82 18.61 -18.34
N ARG A 154 22.05 19.88 -18.00
CA ARG A 154 23.17 20.65 -18.53
C ARG A 154 24.42 20.18 -17.79
N LEU A 155 25.32 19.55 -18.54
CA LEU A 155 26.73 19.36 -18.18
C LEU A 155 27.50 20.65 -18.47
#